data_AF-A0A843G9J8-F1
#
_entry.id   AF-A0A843G9J8-F1
#
_cell.length_a   1.000
_cell.length_b   1.000
_cell.length_c   1.000
_cell.angle_alpha   90.00
_cell.angle_beta   90.00
_cell.angle_gamma   90.00
#
_symmetry.space_group_name_H-M   'P 1'
#
loop_
_entity.id
_entity.type
_entity.pdbx_description
1 polymer ?
#
loop_
_entity_poly.entity_id
_entity_poly.type
_entity_poly.pdbx_seq_one_letter_code
_entity_poly.pdbx_strand_id
1 'polypeptide(L)'
;MLFGGLMMAIVQLMFTETMEEMEPYTNYTCKYCGKPFLKKHNKEMYCSDECRKMARLDQAAEYQRKRRLRIKNGELVSNEYNTKAFLGTQYLSQHRKEDEEEEYEAILKEMKRLRLK
;
A
#
# COMPACT_ATOMS: atom_id res chain seq x y z
N MET A 1 26.57 67.27 23.49
CA MET A 1 25.74 66.37 22.66
C MET A 1 26.60 65.20 22.16
N LEU A 2 27.00 64.27 23.05
CA LEU A 2 27.83 63.10 22.69
C LEU A 2 27.43 61.82 23.44
N PHE A 3 26.17 61.72 23.91
CA PHE A 3 25.66 60.51 24.59
C PHE A 3 24.69 59.69 23.74
N GLY A 4 24.20 60.23 22.63
CA GLY A 4 23.26 59.53 21.73
C GLY A 4 23.91 58.49 20.82
N GLY A 5 25.20 58.64 20.47
CA GLY A 5 25.90 57.72 19.57
C GLY A 5 26.27 56.38 20.22
N LEU A 6 26.63 56.40 21.52
CA LEU A 6 27.05 55.19 22.24
C LEU A 6 25.86 54.26 22.53
N MET A 7 24.69 54.82 22.87
CA MET A 7 23.46 54.03 23.03
C MET A 7 23.03 53.38 21.72
N MET A 8 23.13 54.10 20.59
CA MET A 8 22.77 53.54 19.28
C MET A 8 23.72 52.40 18.87
N ALA A 9 25.02 52.50 19.18
CA ALA A 9 25.98 51.41 18.92
C ALA A 9 25.72 50.17 19.79
N ILE A 10 25.31 50.34 21.04
CA ILE A 10 24.98 49.22 21.95
C ILE A 10 23.68 48.54 21.51
N VAL A 11 22.67 49.30 21.06
CA VAL A 11 21.44 48.74 20.49
C VAL A 11 21.72 47.98 19.19
N GLN A 12 22.65 48.47 18.36
CA GLN A 12 23.06 47.79 17.12
C GLN A 12 23.78 46.45 17.40
N LEU A 13 24.61 46.38 18.44
CA LEU A 13 25.33 45.14 18.82
C LEU A 13 24.42 44.10 19.49
N MET A 14 23.44 44.55 20.29
CA MET A 14 22.45 43.66 20.92
C MET A 14 21.49 43.04 19.89
N PHE A 15 21.25 43.71 18.75
CA PHE A 15 20.31 43.24 17.72
C PHE A 15 20.92 42.19 16.78
N THR A 16 22.25 42.02 16.76
CA THR A 16 22.94 41.06 15.89
C THR A 16 23.15 39.68 16.51
N GLU A 17 22.86 39.49 17.80
CA GLU A 17 23.11 38.23 18.51
C GLU A 17 21.89 37.30 18.61
N THR A 18 20.70 37.73 18.18
CA THR A 18 19.51 36.86 18.12
C THR A 18 19.33 36.18 16.75
N MET A 19 20.43 35.91 16.04
CA MET A 19 20.44 35.10 14.82
C MET A 19 20.79 33.63 15.13
N GLU A 20 20.13 33.06 16.13
CA GLU A 20 20.17 31.61 16.36
C GLU A 20 19.09 30.97 15.47
N GLU A 21 19.55 30.56 14.28
CA GLU A 21 19.03 29.44 13.47
C GLU A 21 17.52 29.27 13.41
N MET A 22 16.86 30.06 12.54
CA MET A 22 15.55 29.69 12.01
C MET A 22 15.74 28.55 11.00
N GLU A 23 15.96 27.33 11.50
CA GLU A 23 15.86 26.12 10.70
C GLU A 23 14.51 26.10 9.98
N PRO A 24 14.44 25.72 8.69
CA PRO A 24 13.18 25.75 7.95
C PRO A 24 12.21 24.73 8.54
N TYR A 25 11.31 25.22 9.41
CA TYR A 25 10.20 24.48 10.00
C TYR A 25 9.16 24.15 8.92
N THR A 26 9.54 23.30 7.97
CA THR A 26 8.61 22.66 7.04
C THR A 26 8.14 21.36 7.71
N ASN A 27 7.29 21.51 8.71
CA ASN A 27 6.66 20.37 9.35
C ASN A 27 5.65 19.76 8.37
N TYR A 28 6.04 18.64 7.74
CA TYR A 28 5.17 17.89 6.85
C TYR A 28 4.37 16.86 7.63
N THR A 29 3.14 16.61 7.21
CA THR A 29 2.27 15.64 7.87
C THR A 29 2.48 14.23 7.31
N CYS A 30 2.72 13.25 8.19
CA CYS A 30 2.77 11.84 7.81
C CYS A 30 1.43 11.40 7.24
N LYS A 31 1.42 10.83 6.03
CA LYS A 31 0.19 10.34 5.39
C LYS A 31 -0.49 9.17 6.11
N TYR A 32 0.22 8.50 7.01
CA TYR A 32 -0.32 7.35 7.76
C TYR A 32 -0.84 7.75 9.14
N CYS A 33 0.04 8.28 9.99
CA CYS A 33 -0.29 8.57 11.39
C CYS A 33 -0.66 10.03 11.67
N GLY A 34 -0.53 10.93 10.68
CA GLY A 34 -0.87 12.35 10.84
C GLY A 34 0.13 13.18 11.64
N LYS A 35 1.24 12.60 12.11
CA LYS A 35 2.25 13.32 12.89
C LYS A 35 3.11 14.24 12.00
N PRO A 36 3.51 15.42 12.50
CA PRO A 36 4.49 16.26 11.80
C PRO A 36 5.86 15.57 11.77
N PHE A 37 6.58 15.70 10.66
CA PHE A 37 7.94 15.19 10.49
C PHE A 37 8.72 16.04 9.49
N LEU A 38 10.06 16.01 9.63
CA LEU A 38 10.99 16.63 8.70
C LEU A 38 11.28 15.66 7.56
N LYS A 39 11.06 16.10 6.31
CA LYS A 39 11.40 15.30 5.13
C LYS A 39 12.90 15.40 4.86
N LYS A 40 13.55 14.26 4.68
CA LYS A 40 14.92 14.16 4.16
C LYS A 40 14.96 14.29 2.64
N HIS A 41 13.89 13.87 1.96
CA HIS A 41 13.77 13.92 0.50
C HIS A 41 12.36 14.32 0.05
N ASN A 42 12.23 14.96 -1.11
CA ASN A 42 10.95 15.48 -1.63
C ASN A 42 9.84 14.42 -1.74
N LYS A 43 10.20 13.15 -1.97
CA LYS A 43 9.26 12.01 -2.12
C LYS A 43 8.89 11.34 -0.80
N GLU A 44 9.48 11.75 0.32
CA GLU A 44 9.19 11.14 1.61
C GLU A 44 7.79 11.55 2.08
N MET A 45 6.94 10.56 2.37
CA MET A 45 5.53 10.77 2.71
C MET A 45 5.17 10.29 4.12
N TYR A 46 6.10 9.61 4.79
CA TYR A 46 5.87 8.95 6.05
C TYR A 46 6.96 9.33 7.05
N CYS A 47 6.61 9.49 8.32
CA CYS A 47 7.56 9.87 9.36
C CYS A 47 8.51 8.73 9.76
N SER A 48 8.16 7.49 9.44
CA SER A 48 8.97 6.31 9.76
C SER A 48 8.74 5.18 8.75
N ASP A 49 9.69 4.26 8.74
CA ASP A 49 9.62 3.02 7.96
C ASP A 49 8.44 2.14 8.37
N GLU A 50 8.07 2.17 9.66
CA GLU A 50 6.89 1.48 10.18
C GLU A 50 5.60 2.05 9.59
N CYS A 51 5.43 3.39 9.61
CA CYS A 51 4.28 4.05 9.01
C CYS A 51 4.17 3.75 7.51
N ARG A 52 5.31 3.69 6.82
CA ARG A 52 5.37 3.28 5.41
C ARG A 52 4.94 1.83 5.20
N LYS A 53 5.39 0.91 6.05
CA LYS A 53 5.02 -0.51 5.99
C LYS A 53 3.53 -0.70 6.23
N MET A 54 3.00 -0.09 7.28
CA MET A 54 1.59 -0.19 7.64
C MET A 54 0.69 0.43 6.57
N ALA A 55 1.05 1.61 6.04
CA ALA A 55 0.33 2.22 4.93
C ALA A 55 0.25 1.31 3.69
N ARG A 56 1.33 0.57 3.37
CA ARG A 56 1.33 -0.40 2.26
C ARG A 56 0.41 -1.59 2.52
N LEU A 57 0.40 -2.10 3.75
CA LEU A 57 -0.50 -3.20 4.14
C LEU A 57 -1.97 -2.78 4.05
N ASP A 58 -2.30 -1.59 4.55
CA ASP A 58 -3.66 -1.06 4.51
C ASP A 58 -4.13 -0.78 3.07
N GLN A 59 -3.26 -0.21 2.23
CA GLN A 59 -3.52 -0.01 0.80
C GLN A 59 -3.74 -1.34 0.07
N ALA A 60 -2.92 -2.36 0.36
CA ALA A 60 -3.09 -3.68 -0.23
C ALA A 60 -4.41 -4.33 0.20
N ALA A 61 -4.78 -4.21 1.48
CA ALA A 61 -6.04 -4.71 2.00
C ALA A 61 -7.25 -4.00 1.36
N GLU A 62 -7.18 -2.67 1.23
CA GLU A 62 -8.24 -1.89 0.57
C GLU A 62 -8.37 -2.24 -0.91
N TYR A 63 -7.25 -2.36 -1.62
CA TYR A 63 -7.22 -2.81 -3.01
C TYR A 63 -7.89 -4.17 -3.16
N GLN A 64 -7.57 -5.14 -2.29
CA GLN A 64 -8.18 -6.46 -2.34
C GLN A 64 -9.68 -6.43 -2.05
N ARG A 65 -10.15 -5.59 -1.11
CA ARG A 65 -11.60 -5.40 -0.86
C ARG A 65 -12.31 -4.88 -2.10
N LYS A 66 -11.80 -3.79 -2.70
CA LYS A 66 -12.37 -3.20 -3.93
C LYS A 66 -12.34 -4.19 -5.08
N ARG A 67 -11.23 -4.91 -5.25
CA ARG A 67 -11.08 -5.93 -6.29
C ARG A 67 -12.15 -7.02 -6.19
N ARG A 68 -12.40 -7.56 -4.99
CA ARG A 68 -13.47 -8.55 -4.76
C ARG A 68 -14.85 -8.01 -5.11
N LEU A 69 -15.14 -6.75 -4.76
CA LEU A 69 -16.41 -6.11 -5.10
C LEU A 69 -16.57 -5.94 -6.62
N ARG A 70 -15.53 -5.48 -7.32
CA ARG A 70 -15.55 -5.33 -8.79
C ARG A 70 -15.76 -6.66 -9.50
N ILE A 71 -15.19 -7.74 -8.97
CA ILE A 71 -15.42 -9.11 -9.47
C ILE A 71 -16.88 -9.51 -9.22
N LYS A 72 -17.38 -9.31 -8.00
CA LYS A 72 -18.78 -9.62 -7.65
C LYS A 72 -19.79 -8.85 -8.52
N ASN A 73 -19.47 -7.59 -8.84
CA ASN A 73 -20.30 -6.72 -9.67
C ASN A 73 -20.13 -7.01 -11.18
N GLY A 74 -19.22 -7.89 -11.59
CA GLY A 74 -18.92 -8.16 -13.00
C GLY A 74 -18.14 -7.07 -13.73
N GLU A 75 -17.67 -6.03 -13.03
CA GLU A 75 -16.87 -4.93 -13.58
C GLU A 75 -15.41 -5.31 -13.84
N LEU A 76 -14.94 -6.39 -13.20
CA LEU A 76 -13.59 -6.92 -13.37
C LEU A 76 -13.67 -8.44 -13.56
N VAL A 77 -13.34 -8.91 -14.76
CA VAL A 77 -13.10 -10.32 -15.00
C VAL A 77 -11.70 -10.66 -14.51
N SER A 78 -11.58 -11.41 -13.42
CA SER A 78 -10.28 -11.92 -12.96
C SER A 78 -10.07 -13.36 -13.42
N ASN A 79 -9.00 -13.61 -14.17
CA ASN A 79 -8.55 -14.96 -14.52
C ASN A 79 -7.98 -15.75 -13.31
N GLU A 80 -7.96 -15.15 -12.12
CA GLU A 80 -7.54 -15.81 -10.87
C GLU A 80 -8.54 -16.88 -10.40
N TYR A 81 -9.81 -16.77 -10.78
CA TYR A 81 -10.81 -17.85 -10.68
C TYR A 81 -10.97 -18.61 -11.99
N ASN A 82 -10.04 -18.47 -12.94
CA ASN A 82 -9.78 -19.57 -13.86
C ASN A 82 -9.08 -20.65 -13.03
N THR A 83 -9.90 -21.29 -12.20
CA THR A 83 -9.73 -22.56 -11.51
C THR A 83 -9.34 -23.60 -12.54
N LYS A 84 -8.12 -23.49 -13.06
CA LYS A 84 -7.44 -24.47 -13.90
C LYS A 84 -6.11 -24.92 -13.30
N ALA A 85 -5.81 -24.48 -12.07
CA ALA A 85 -4.51 -24.67 -11.44
C ALA A 85 -4.52 -25.33 -10.05
N PHE A 86 -5.66 -25.76 -9.50
CA PHE A 86 -5.68 -26.48 -8.22
C PHE A 86 -6.69 -27.63 -8.26
N LEU A 87 -6.23 -28.84 -7.92
CA LEU A 87 -6.91 -30.15 -7.91
C LEU A 87 -8.45 -30.11 -8.04
N GLY A 88 -8.97 -30.73 -9.11
CA GLY A 88 -10.39 -30.62 -9.52
C GLY A 88 -10.60 -29.72 -10.74
N THR A 89 -9.56 -29.54 -11.57
CA THR A 89 -9.61 -28.62 -12.69
C THR A 89 -9.00 -29.22 -13.94
N GLN A 90 -9.69 -30.21 -14.49
CA GLN A 90 -9.62 -30.72 -15.86
C GLN A 90 -10.97 -31.36 -16.18
N TYR A 91 -11.08 -32.69 -16.26
CA TYR A 91 -12.37 -33.35 -16.48
C TYR A 91 -13.16 -33.54 -15.18
N LEU A 92 -12.48 -33.65 -14.04
CA LEU A 92 -13.10 -33.67 -12.72
C LEU A 92 -13.38 -32.24 -12.25
N SER A 93 -14.63 -31.97 -11.91
CA SER A 93 -15.11 -30.70 -11.33
C SER A 93 -14.85 -30.65 -9.82
N GLN A 94 -14.88 -29.45 -9.25
CA GLN A 94 -14.88 -29.24 -7.79
C GLN A 94 -16.16 -29.79 -7.13
N HIS A 95 -17.26 -29.86 -7.88
CA HIS A 95 -18.54 -30.40 -7.43
C HIS A 95 -18.85 -31.70 -8.19
N ARG A 96 -19.36 -32.70 -7.47
CA ARG A 96 -19.89 -33.95 -8.04
C ARG A 96 -21.00 -33.63 -9.05
N LYS A 97 -20.95 -34.24 -10.24
CA LYS A 97 -22.05 -34.18 -11.21
C LYS A 97 -23.27 -34.97 -10.71
N GLU A 98 -24.47 -34.47 -10.99
CA GLU A 98 -25.70 -35.15 -10.59
C GLU A 98 -25.95 -36.41 -11.44
N ASP A 99 -25.51 -36.38 -12.70
CA ASP A 99 -25.54 -37.53 -13.61
C ASP A 99 -24.32 -38.44 -13.39
N GLU A 100 -24.59 -39.70 -13.09
CA GLU A 100 -23.58 -40.72 -12.81
C GLU A 100 -22.73 -41.07 -14.05
N GLU A 101 -23.33 -41.07 -15.24
CA GLU A 101 -22.62 -41.38 -16.48
C GLU A 101 -21.63 -40.26 -16.81
N GLU A 102 -22.05 -39.01 -16.64
CA GLU A 102 -21.18 -37.86 -16.87
C GLU A 102 -19.99 -37.82 -15.90
N GLU A 103 -20.22 -38.18 -14.63
CA GLU A 103 -19.15 -38.27 -13.62
C GLU A 103 -18.16 -39.39 -13.99
N TYR A 104 -18.67 -40.55 -14.42
CA TYR A 104 -17.84 -41.66 -14.86
C TYR A 104 -16.98 -41.31 -16.06
N GLU A 105 -17.54 -40.65 -17.08
CA GLU A 105 -16.77 -40.16 -18.22
C GLU A 105 -15.68 -39.15 -17.81
N ALA A 106 -16.00 -38.26 -16.88
CA ALA A 106 -15.05 -37.29 -16.34
C ALA A 106 -13.86 -38.00 -15.69
N ILE A 107 -14.10 -39.06 -14.92
CA ILE A 107 -13.05 -39.90 -14.32
C ILE A 107 -12.19 -40.55 -15.40
N LEU A 108 -12.78 -41.17 -16.43
CA LEU A 108 -12.02 -41.83 -17.49
C LEU A 108 -11.11 -40.87 -18.26
N LYS A 109 -11.63 -39.69 -18.60
CA LYS A 109 -10.87 -38.66 -19.30
C LYS A 109 -9.70 -38.16 -18.44
N GLU A 110 -9.90 -38.06 -17.12
CA GLU A 110 -8.85 -37.70 -16.16
C GLU A 110 -7.80 -38.80 -16.00
N MET A 111 -8.20 -40.07 -15.94
CA MET A 111 -7.28 -41.21 -15.88
C MET A 111 -6.37 -41.26 -17.13
N LYS A 112 -6.96 -41.06 -18.31
CA LYS A 112 -6.24 -41.00 -19.60
C LYS A 112 -5.22 -39.86 -19.60
N ARG A 113 -5.62 -38.68 -19.13
CA ARG A 113 -4.73 -37.53 -19.01
C ARG A 113 -3.52 -37.83 -18.13
N LEU A 114 -3.76 -38.43 -16.97
CA LEU A 114 -2.72 -38.75 -15.99
C LEU A 114 -1.88 -39.97 -16.40
N ARG A 115 -2.22 -40.62 -17.52
CA ARG A 115 -1.54 -41.82 -18.04
C ARG A 115 -1.56 -42.98 -17.03
N LEU A 116 -2.64 -43.08 -16.26
CA LEU A 116 -2.87 -44.19 -15.32
C LEU A 116 -3.47 -45.40 -16.03
N LYS A 117 -4.08 -45.17 -17.20
CA LYS A 117 -4.61 -46.16 -18.14
C LYS A 117 -4.47 -45.63 -19.55
#